data_AF-A0A257RFJ4-F1
#
_entry.id   AF-A0A257RFJ4-F1
#
_cell.length_a   1.000
_cell.length_b   1.000
_cell.length_c   1.000
_cell.angle_alpha   90.00
_cell.angle_beta   90.00
_cell.angle_gamma   90.00
#
_symmetry.space_group_name_H-M   'P 1'
#
loop_
_entity.id
_entity.type
_entity.pdbx_description
1 polymer ?
#
loop_
_entity_poly.entity_id
_entity_poly.type
_entity_poly.pdbx_seq_one_letter_code
_entity_poly.pdbx_strand_id
1 'polypeptide(L)'
;MREPHDRGLAFDGYGGAVNRVASDATAFIHRDKVAGVQATYSWGSGSSPDEVASGARWLRWLGAEVIDPAEGAYVNYIDPTLTDWARAYYGSNEARLSRVKALYDPTDRFRFAQSVPLPARAV
;
A
#
# COMPACT_ATOMS: atom_id res chain seq x y z
N MET A 1 -10.50 -32.41 -1.35
CA MET A 1 -9.07 -32.04 -1.45
C MET A 1 -8.93 -30.72 -0.72
N ARG A 2 -8.05 -30.59 0.29
CA ARG A 2 -7.79 -29.27 0.91
C ARG A 2 -6.93 -28.49 -0.09
N GLU A 3 -7.40 -27.33 -0.54
CA GLU A 3 -6.59 -26.41 -1.34
C GLU A 3 -5.33 -26.06 -0.54
N PRO A 4 -4.12 -26.13 -1.13
CA PRO A 4 -2.90 -25.78 -0.43
C PRO A 4 -2.90 -24.30 -0.05
N HIS A 5 -2.46 -24.00 1.18
CA HIS A 5 -2.12 -22.63 1.55
C HIS A 5 -0.88 -22.22 0.77
N ASP A 6 -0.91 -21.06 0.13
CA ASP A 6 0.24 -20.49 -0.54
C ASP A 6 0.71 -19.25 0.22
N ARG A 7 2.02 -19.15 0.42
CA ARG A 7 2.65 -17.97 1.01
C ARG A 7 3.95 -17.68 0.29
N GLY A 8 4.17 -16.42 -0.07
CA GLY A 8 5.33 -16.08 -0.87
C GLY A 8 5.62 -14.60 -0.93
N LEU A 9 6.79 -14.31 -1.48
CA LEU A 9 7.24 -12.99 -1.87
C LEU A 9 7.40 -12.99 -3.39
N ALA A 10 6.68 -12.10 -4.07
CA ALA A 10 6.89 -11.82 -5.49
C ALA A 10 7.73 -10.55 -5.64
N PHE A 11 8.65 -10.55 -6.59
CA PHE A 11 9.54 -9.43 -6.89
C PHE A 11 9.28 -8.98 -8.33
N ASP A 12 8.65 -7.82 -8.48
CA ASP A 12 8.37 -7.21 -9.77
C ASP A 12 9.46 -6.20 -10.10
N GLY A 13 10.25 -6.47 -11.14
CA GLY A 13 11.35 -5.60 -11.55
C GLY A 13 10.87 -4.19 -11.93
N TYR A 14 11.45 -3.18 -11.28
CA TYR A 14 11.25 -1.76 -11.59
C TYR A 14 12.48 -1.21 -12.32
N GLY A 15 12.62 0.10 -12.44
CA GLY A 15 13.70 0.71 -13.21
C GLY A 15 13.26 1.11 -14.61
N GLY A 16 14.25 1.20 -15.51
CA GLY A 16 14.04 1.44 -16.93
C GLY A 16 13.09 2.60 -17.20
N ALA A 17 12.00 2.32 -17.92
CA ALA A 17 11.01 3.34 -18.30
C ALA A 17 10.25 3.95 -17.12
N VAL A 18 10.04 3.19 -16.04
CA VAL A 18 9.34 3.68 -14.85
C VAL A 18 10.15 4.80 -14.20
N ASN A 19 11.46 4.61 -14.05
CA ASN A 19 12.36 5.55 -13.36
C ASN A 19 12.75 6.78 -14.20
N ARG A 20 12.36 6.83 -15.48
CA ARG A 20 12.59 8.02 -16.34
C ARG A 20 11.63 9.18 -16.04
N VAL A 21 10.53 8.92 -15.35
CA VAL A 21 9.52 9.93 -14.99
C VAL A 21 9.82 10.44 -13.58
N ALA A 22 9.77 11.76 -13.37
CA ALA A 22 9.95 12.36 -12.05
C ALA A 22 8.88 11.86 -11.05
N SER A 23 9.27 11.69 -9.78
CA SER A 23 8.38 11.19 -8.72
C SER A 23 7.18 12.10 -8.43
N ASP A 24 7.27 13.39 -8.74
CA ASP A 24 6.21 14.39 -8.55
C ASP A 24 5.32 14.60 -9.79
N ALA A 25 5.67 13.99 -10.93
CA ALA A 25 4.94 14.15 -12.19
C ALA A 25 3.56 13.46 -12.16
N THR A 26 3.41 12.40 -11.34
CA THR A 26 2.18 11.61 -11.23
C THR A 26 1.86 11.28 -9.77
N ALA A 27 0.69 10.69 -9.49
CA ALA A 27 0.36 10.23 -8.14
C ALA A 27 1.20 9.02 -7.68
N PHE A 28 1.77 8.25 -8.62
CA PHE A 28 2.68 7.14 -8.33
C PHE A 28 4.11 7.64 -8.16
N ILE A 29 4.61 7.56 -6.92
CA ILE A 29 5.89 8.16 -6.50
C ILE A 29 7.13 7.27 -6.67
N HIS A 30 6.94 5.95 -6.78
CA HIS A 30 8.02 4.96 -6.70
C HIS A 30 8.84 4.90 -8.00
N ARG A 31 9.68 5.90 -8.23
CA ARG A 31 10.42 6.15 -9.47
C ARG A 31 11.93 5.93 -9.34
N ASP A 32 12.41 5.53 -8.17
CA ASP A 32 13.83 5.28 -7.86
C ASP A 32 14.07 3.87 -7.33
N LYS A 33 13.07 3.00 -7.40
CA LYS A 33 13.13 1.61 -6.90
C LYS A 33 13.63 0.65 -7.97
N VAL A 34 14.24 -0.45 -7.53
CA VAL A 34 14.73 -1.55 -8.39
C VAL A 34 13.71 -2.69 -8.53
N ALA A 35 12.82 -2.84 -7.55
CA ALA A 35 11.70 -3.77 -7.61
C ALA A 35 10.57 -3.32 -6.67
N GLY A 36 9.35 -3.76 -6.96
CA GLY A 36 8.27 -3.86 -5.98
C GLY A 36 8.25 -5.25 -5.36
N VAL A 37 7.95 -5.35 -4.06
CA VAL A 37 7.82 -6.63 -3.36
C VAL A 37 6.38 -6.81 -2.91
N GLN A 38 5.78 -7.92 -3.30
CA GLN A 38 4.45 -8.31 -2.82
C GLN A 38 4.55 -9.52 -1.90
N ALA A 39 4.13 -9.36 -0.65
CA ALA A 39 3.97 -10.47 0.28
C ALA A 39 2.51 -10.94 0.28
N THR A 40 2.28 -12.22 -0.03
CA THR A 40 0.92 -12.77 -0.11
C THR A 40 0.78 -14.02 0.74
N TYR A 41 -0.40 -14.17 1.31
CA TYR A 41 -0.87 -15.39 1.95
C TYR A 41 -2.26 -15.70 1.44
N SER A 42 -2.43 -16.86 0.81
CA SER A 42 -3.70 -17.32 0.25
C SER A 42 -4.15 -18.59 0.97
N TRP A 43 -5.47 -18.69 1.19
CA TRP A 43 -6.08 -19.82 1.88
C TRP A 43 -7.38 -20.23 1.20
N GLY A 44 -7.76 -21.50 1.36
CA GLY A 44 -9.00 -22.04 0.79
C GLY A 44 -10.23 -21.79 1.68
N SER A 45 -11.43 -21.96 1.12
CA SER A 45 -12.71 -21.78 1.83
C SER A 45 -12.90 -22.70 3.04
N GLY A 46 -12.21 -23.84 3.08
CA GLY A 46 -12.23 -24.80 4.19
C GLY A 46 -11.15 -24.58 5.26
N SER A 47 -10.43 -23.45 5.21
CA SER A 47 -9.36 -23.15 6.15
C SER A 47 -9.90 -22.83 7.53
N SER A 48 -9.24 -23.31 8.58
CA SER A 48 -9.59 -22.98 9.95
C SER A 48 -9.28 -21.51 10.27
N PRO A 49 -9.95 -20.92 11.27
CA PRO A 49 -9.60 -19.59 11.76
C PRO A 49 -8.12 -19.46 12.14
N ASP A 50 -7.51 -20.52 12.67
CA ASP A 50 -6.09 -20.55 13.06
C ASP A 50 -5.15 -20.50 11.86
N GLU A 51 -5.50 -21.17 10.76
CA GLU A 51 -4.75 -21.13 9.49
C GLU A 51 -4.78 -19.71 8.90
N VAL A 52 -5.95 -19.08 8.87
CA VAL A 52 -6.09 -17.68 8.42
C VAL A 52 -5.32 -16.72 9.33
N ALA A 53 -5.44 -16.90 10.65
CA ALA A 53 -4.74 -16.07 11.62
C ALA A 53 -3.21 -16.25 11.54
N SER A 54 -2.73 -17.44 11.19
CA SER A 54 -1.30 -17.72 10.97
C SER A 54 -0.74 -16.90 9.81
N GLY A 55 -1.44 -16.84 8.68
CA GLY A 55 -1.07 -15.99 7.55
C GLY A 55 -0.99 -14.52 7.92
N ALA A 56 -2.00 -14.02 8.63
CA ALA A 56 -2.02 -12.63 9.08
C ALA A 56 -0.89 -12.31 10.07
N ARG A 57 -0.52 -13.26 10.96
CA ARG A 57 0.64 -13.10 11.85
C ARG A 57 1.95 -13.03 11.06
N TRP A 58 2.10 -13.88 10.03
CA TRP A 58 3.28 -13.90 9.19
C TRP A 58 3.45 -12.61 8.37
N LEU A 59 2.38 -12.09 7.76
CA LEU A 59 2.40 -10.82 7.03
C LEU A 59 2.75 -9.64 7.96
N ARG A 60 2.18 -9.58 9.17
CA ARG A 60 2.54 -8.55 10.16
C ARG A 60 4.00 -8.63 10.58
N TRP A 61 4.52 -9.84 10.77
CA TRP A 61 5.94 -10.02 11.08
C TRP A 61 6.83 -9.54 9.93
N LEU A 62 6.48 -9.85 8.67
CA LEU A 62 7.23 -9.34 7.52
C LEU A 62 7.25 -7.81 7.47
N GLY A 63 6.10 -7.15 7.65
CA GLY A 63 6.02 -5.69 7.63
C GLY A 63 6.69 -5.01 8.83
N ALA A 64 6.91 -5.73 9.93
CA ALA A 64 7.59 -5.19 11.12
C ALA A 64 9.11 -5.41 11.09
N GLU A 65 9.57 -6.55 10.56
CA GLU A 65 10.95 -7.02 10.74
C GLU A 65 11.75 -7.14 9.43
N VAL A 66 11.09 -7.12 8.26
CA VAL A 66 11.73 -7.44 6.98
C VAL A 66 11.51 -6.37 5.92
N ILE A 67 10.28 -5.87 5.77
CA ILE A 67 9.90 -4.89 4.76
C ILE A 67 9.51 -3.60 5.48
N ASP A 68 10.45 -2.65 5.58
CA ASP A 68 10.19 -1.35 6.20
C ASP A 68 9.17 -0.57 5.36
N PRO A 69 7.96 -0.29 5.86
CA PRO A 69 6.95 0.46 5.13
C PRO A 69 7.35 1.91 4.86
N ALA A 70 8.33 2.45 5.60
CA ALA A 70 8.89 3.78 5.36
C ALA A 70 9.61 3.88 4.01
N GLU A 71 10.05 2.75 3.44
CA GLU A 71 10.64 2.69 2.09
C GLU A 71 9.59 2.87 0.97
N GLY A 72 8.31 2.82 1.33
CA GLY A 72 7.18 3.04 0.44
C GLY A 72 6.27 1.83 0.33
N ALA A 73 5.01 2.08 -0.02
CA ALA A 73 4.01 1.07 -0.27
C ALA A 73 3.18 1.43 -1.51
N TYR A 74 2.56 0.45 -2.16
CA TYR A 74 1.78 0.71 -3.36
C TYR A 74 0.29 0.61 -3.08
N VAL A 75 -0.46 1.68 -3.31
CA VAL A 75 -1.90 1.77 -3.00
C VAL A 75 -2.77 0.69 -3.66
N ASN A 76 -2.33 0.06 -4.76
CA ASN A 76 -3.07 -1.05 -5.36
C ASN A 76 -3.00 -2.35 -4.52
N TYR A 77 -2.12 -2.41 -3.51
CA TYR A 77 -1.98 -3.49 -2.54
C TYR A 77 -2.18 -2.93 -1.12
N ILE A 78 -3.40 -2.45 -0.85
CA ILE A 78 -3.77 -1.82 0.42
C ILE A 78 -3.45 -2.74 1.61
N ASP A 79 -2.63 -2.24 2.55
CA ASP A 79 -2.39 -2.86 3.84
C ASP A 79 -3.15 -2.10 4.95
N PRO A 80 -4.20 -2.69 5.55
CA PRO A 80 -4.98 -2.04 6.60
C PRO A 80 -4.20 -1.85 7.91
N THR A 81 -3.03 -2.49 8.06
CA THR A 81 -2.17 -2.36 9.25
C THR A 81 -1.18 -1.20 9.16
N LEU A 82 -1.08 -0.56 7.99
CA LEU A 82 -0.17 0.54 7.75
C LEU A 82 -0.68 1.85 8.39
N THR A 83 0.11 2.40 9.33
CA THR A 83 -0.26 3.59 10.11
C THR A 83 -0.06 4.89 9.33
N ASP A 84 1.14 5.13 8.79
CA ASP A 84 1.47 6.31 7.96
C ASP A 84 1.27 6.02 6.46
N TRP A 85 0.11 5.45 6.15
CA TRP A 85 -0.20 4.93 4.81
C TRP A 85 -0.19 6.02 3.73
N ALA A 86 -0.62 7.25 4.03
CA ALA A 86 -0.72 8.31 3.05
C ALA A 86 0.68 8.72 2.57
N ARG A 87 1.62 8.84 3.50
CA ARG A 87 3.02 9.10 3.21
C ARG A 87 3.68 7.92 2.51
N ALA A 88 3.42 6.69 2.94
CA ALA A 88 3.98 5.49 2.31
C ALA A 88 3.50 5.31 0.86
N TYR A 89 2.23 5.61 0.57
CA TYR A 89 1.65 5.49 -0.78
C TYR A 89 2.01 6.66 -1.70
N TYR A 90 2.03 7.88 -1.18
CA TYR A 90 2.06 9.10 -2.00
C TYR A 90 3.22 10.05 -1.69
N GLY A 91 4.04 9.77 -0.66
CA GLY A 91 5.25 10.54 -0.33
C GLY A 91 4.98 12.04 -0.20
N SER A 92 5.81 12.85 -0.85
CA SER A 92 5.63 14.31 -0.92
C SER A 92 4.38 14.75 -1.71
N ASN A 93 3.78 13.87 -2.51
CA ASN A 93 2.66 14.20 -3.36
C ASN A 93 1.32 14.14 -2.62
N GLU A 94 1.28 13.61 -1.40
CA GLU A 94 0.09 13.54 -0.55
C GLU A 94 -0.62 14.90 -0.48
N ALA A 95 0.10 15.98 -0.15
CA ALA A 95 -0.46 17.32 -0.03
C ALA A 95 -1.12 17.82 -1.33
N ARG A 96 -0.56 17.44 -2.50
CA ARG A 96 -1.15 17.76 -3.80
C ARG A 96 -2.46 16.99 -4.01
N LEU A 97 -2.49 15.71 -3.62
CA LEU A 97 -3.70 14.88 -3.72
C LEU A 97 -4.80 15.38 -2.77
N SER A 98 -4.48 15.77 -1.54
CA SER A 98 -5.44 16.37 -0.61
C SER A 98 -6.05 17.67 -1.17
N ARG A 99 -5.26 18.51 -1.86
CA ARG A 99 -5.79 19.70 -2.54
C ARG A 99 -6.75 19.34 -3.68
N VAL A 100 -6.43 18.32 -4.48
CA VAL A 100 -7.32 17.81 -5.55
C VAL A 100 -8.62 17.27 -4.94
N LYS A 101 -8.51 16.48 -3.86
CA LYS A 101 -9.67 15.96 -3.12
C LYS A 101 -10.56 17.08 -2.60
N ALA A 102 -10.01 18.15 -2.02
CA ALA A 102 -10.79 19.31 -1.58
C ALA A 102 -11.49 20.04 -2.72
N LEU A 103 -10.88 20.10 -3.91
CA LEU A 103 -11.47 20.74 -5.08
C LEU A 103 -12.66 19.96 -5.65
N TYR A 104 -12.53 18.64 -5.76
CA TYR A 104 -13.53 17.81 -6.45
C TYR A 104 -14.49 17.05 -5.51
N ASP A 105 -14.13 16.86 -4.26
CA ASP A 105 -14.97 16.22 -3.23
C ASP A 105 -14.82 16.92 -1.86
N PRO A 106 -15.23 18.20 -1.77
CA PRO A 106 -15.10 19.00 -0.54
C PRO A 106 -15.92 18.46 0.64
N THR A 107 -16.90 17.57 0.39
CA THR A 107 -17.75 16.95 1.42
C THR A 107 -17.30 15.56 1.83
N ASP A 108 -16.17 15.09 1.29
CA ASP A 108 -15.59 13.77 1.54
C ASP A 108 -16.60 12.61 1.34
N ARG A 109 -17.30 12.65 0.22
CA ARG A 109 -18.31 11.65 -0.16
C ARG A 109 -17.67 10.35 -0.63
N PHE A 110 -16.54 10.42 -1.33
CA PHE A 110 -15.78 9.26 -1.81
C PHE A 110 -14.67 8.91 -0.82
N ARG A 111 -15.03 8.20 0.27
CA ARG A 111 -14.11 7.84 1.34
C ARG A 111 -14.11 6.36 1.69
N PHE A 112 -12.98 5.88 2.18
CA PHE A 112 -12.78 4.54 2.76
C PHE A 112 -11.64 4.62 3.78
N ALA A 113 -11.30 3.51 4.44
CA ALA A 113 -10.35 3.49 5.57
C ALA A 113 -9.00 4.19 5.30
N GLN A 114 -8.51 4.16 4.06
CA GLN A 114 -7.26 4.79 3.62
C GLN A 114 -7.45 5.67 2.37
N SER A 115 -8.60 6.35 2.24
CA SER A 115 -8.80 7.34 1.17
C SER A 115 -8.03 8.62 1.42
N VAL A 116 -7.49 9.25 0.37
CA VAL A 116 -6.79 10.55 0.44
C VAL A 116 -7.55 11.54 1.34
N PRO A 117 -6.92 12.08 2.39
CA PRO A 117 -7.62 12.92 3.35
C PRO A 117 -7.86 14.32 2.77
N LEU A 118 -8.91 14.99 3.24
CA LEU A 118 -9.03 16.44 3.05
C LEU A 118 -7.85 17.15 3.76
N PRO A 119 -7.40 18.31 3.25
CA PRO A 119 -6.39 19.11 3.93
C PRO A 119 -6.85 19.44 5.35
N ALA A 120 -5.92 19.44 6.31
CA ALA A 120 -6.21 19.95 7.65
C ALA A 120 -6.75 21.38 7.54
N ARG A 121 -7.84 21.67 8.26
CA ARG A 121 -8.35 23.05 8.34
C ARG A 121 -7.29 23.90 9.03
N ALA A 122 -6.92 25.02 8.41
CA ALA A 122 -6.15 26.04 9.11
C ALA A 122 -6.99 26.51 10.31
N VAL A 123 -6.40 26.42 11.51
CA VAL A 123 -6.98 26.96 12.76
C VAL A 123 -6.74 28.46 12.79
#